data_AF-A0A091BWG5-F1
#
_entry.id   AF-A0A091BWG5-F1
#
_cell.length_a   1.000
_cell.length_b   1.000
_cell.length_c   1.000
_cell.angle_alpha   90.00
_cell.angle_beta   90.00
_cell.angle_gamma   90.00
#
_symmetry.space_group_name_H-M   'P 1'
#
loop_
_entity.id
_entity.type
_entity.pdbx_description
1 polymer ?
#
loop_
_entity_poly.entity_id
_entity_poly.type
_entity_poly.pdbx_seq_one_letter_code
_entity_poly.pdbx_strand_id
1 'polypeptide(L)'
;MKPSTFQETTENQFDYICKKVIEDERKDYFKHLTRLKKKEISFSEMGNYVFNQLATKDQYTVDKQFFELDDAKIGIENKKLGAALDLLSEKKRKIILLYYFMDMNEGEIAEVMHVSRSTVNRQRTQALSLMKECIEEVYHMKSIEGEDTLTFTEPAKKTYTISEIARILNISKKSAYRLVQQESFHSVRVGRLIRVSKFSFDKWLSQ
;
A
#
# COMPACT_ATOMS: atom_id res chain seq x y z
N MET A 1 31.61 57.41 48.33
CA MET A 1 31.27 57.14 49.74
C MET A 1 31.12 55.64 49.89
N LYS A 2 31.72 55.00 50.91
CA LYS A 2 31.42 53.59 51.18
C LYS A 2 29.97 53.51 51.67
N PRO A 3 29.14 52.61 51.13
CA PRO A 3 27.79 52.42 51.64
C PRO A 3 27.85 52.06 53.12
N SER A 4 26.86 52.52 53.89
CA SER A 4 26.70 52.10 55.28
C SER A 4 26.52 50.58 55.31
N THR A 5 27.07 49.89 56.31
CA THR A 5 26.99 48.42 56.47
C THR A 5 25.54 47.91 56.39
N PHE A 6 24.58 48.76 56.77
CA PHE A 6 23.15 48.49 56.66
C PHE A 6 22.61 48.51 55.21
N GLN A 7 23.06 49.47 54.40
CA GLN A 7 22.67 49.58 52.99
C GLN A 7 23.18 48.37 52.20
N GLU A 8 24.44 47.98 52.44
CA GLU A 8 25.05 46.81 51.80
C GLU A 8 24.33 45.50 52.19
N THR A 9 23.90 45.39 53.46
CA THR A 9 23.08 44.24 53.90
C THR A 9 21.72 44.21 53.21
N THR A 10 21.10 45.36 52.98
CA THR A 10 19.80 45.49 52.31
C THR A 10 19.91 45.10 50.83
N GLU A 11 20.94 45.58 50.14
CA GLU A 11 21.23 45.23 48.74
C GLU A 11 21.49 43.73 48.59
N ASN A 12 22.29 43.13 49.48
CA ASN A 12 22.57 41.69 49.45
C ASN A 12 21.32 40.84 49.70
N GLN A 13 20.41 41.27 50.60
CA GLN A 13 19.14 40.59 50.82
C GLN A 13 18.25 40.65 49.58
N PHE A 14 18.19 41.80 48.92
CA PHE A 14 17.43 41.96 47.68
C PHE A 14 18.01 41.10 46.54
N ASP A 15 19.33 41.14 46.34
CA ASP A 15 20.02 40.32 45.34
C ASP A 15 19.80 38.80 45.57
N TYR A 16 19.85 38.35 46.83
CA TYR A 16 19.52 36.97 47.18
C TYR A 16 18.09 36.59 46.77
N ILE A 17 17.10 37.46 47.04
CA ILE A 17 15.70 37.21 46.65
C ILE A 17 15.58 37.14 45.12
N CYS A 18 16.19 38.07 44.39
CA CYS A 18 16.17 38.07 42.92
C CYS A 18 16.77 36.79 42.33
N LYS A 19 17.94 36.37 42.82
CA LYS A 19 18.58 35.11 42.40
C LYS A 19 17.72 33.90 42.72
N LYS A 20 17.09 33.88 43.89
CA LYS A 20 16.19 32.80 44.31
C LYS A 20 14.96 32.70 43.42
N VAL A 21 14.32 33.82 43.09
CA VAL A 21 13.17 33.86 42.19
C VAL A 21 13.53 33.30 40.81
N ILE A 22 14.66 33.73 40.23
CA ILE A 22 15.13 33.22 38.93
C ILE A 22 15.34 31.70 38.98
N GLU A 23 15.95 31.20 40.06
CA GLU A 23 16.25 29.78 40.20
C GLU A 23 14.97 28.93 40.37
N ASP A 24 13.98 29.46 41.09
CA ASP A 24 12.69 28.81 41.29
C ASP A 24 11.85 28.82 40.01
N GLU A 25 11.82 29.92 39.26
CA GLU A 25 11.20 30.00 37.92
C GLU A 25 11.84 28.99 36.95
N ARG A 26 13.18 28.88 36.97
CA ARG A 26 13.88 27.88 36.16
C ARG A 26 13.41 26.46 36.49
N LYS A 27 13.27 26.11 37.78
CA LYS A 27 12.78 24.79 38.20
C LYS A 27 11.35 24.56 37.74
N ASP A 28 10.48 25.55 37.84
CA ASP A 28 9.09 25.42 37.43
C ASP A 28 8.94 25.27 35.91
N TYR A 29 9.77 25.97 35.12
CA TYR A 29 9.88 25.75 33.68
C TYR A 29 10.28 24.31 33.34
N PHE A 30 11.30 23.76 33.99
CA PHE A 30 11.71 22.36 33.76
C PHE A 30 10.64 21.35 34.19
N LYS A 31 9.90 21.62 35.28
CA LYS A 31 8.73 20.80 35.66
C LYS A 31 7.65 20.85 34.59
N HIS A 32 7.39 22.02 34.00
CA HIS A 32 6.43 22.19 32.91
C HIS A 32 6.84 21.37 31.67
N LEU A 33 8.09 21.51 31.21
CA LEU A 33 8.62 20.72 30.10
C LEU A 33 8.53 19.21 30.36
N THR A 34 8.81 18.77 31.59
CA THR A 34 8.70 17.35 31.97
C THR A 34 7.25 16.85 31.89
N ARG A 35 6.26 17.70 32.22
CA ARG A 35 4.82 17.36 32.07
C ARG A 35 4.41 17.26 30.60
N LEU A 36 4.91 18.16 29.74
CA LEU A 36 4.68 18.10 28.31
C LEU A 36 5.28 16.84 27.69
N LYS A 37 6.57 16.54 27.99
CA LYS A 37 7.26 15.34 27.50
C LYS A 37 6.58 14.01 27.87
N LYS A 38 5.84 13.94 28.98
CA LYS A 38 5.06 12.75 29.35
C LYS A 38 3.82 12.54 28.49
N LYS A 39 3.34 13.58 27.81
CA LYS A 39 2.12 13.58 26.99
C LYS A 39 2.41 13.67 25.50
N GLU A 40 3.53 14.30 25.13
CA GLU A 40 3.96 14.50 23.76
C GLU A 40 4.89 13.38 23.30
N ILE A 41 4.67 12.92 22.08
CA ILE A 41 5.56 12.02 21.36
C ILE A 41 5.97 12.71 20.06
N SER A 42 7.22 12.55 19.64
CA SER A 42 7.64 13.07 18.34
C SER A 42 6.85 12.40 17.23
N PHE A 43 6.52 13.13 16.16
CA PHE A 43 5.88 12.55 14.98
C PHE A 43 6.73 11.43 14.37
N SER A 44 8.05 11.50 14.48
CA SER A 44 8.98 10.45 14.01
C SER A 44 8.96 9.18 14.87
N GLU A 45 8.61 9.31 16.15
CA GLU A 45 8.49 8.19 17.09
C GLU A 45 7.05 7.63 17.12
N MET A 46 6.12 8.31 16.46
CA MET A 46 4.73 7.90 16.35
C MET A 46 4.59 6.76 15.34
N GLY A 47 3.96 5.65 15.76
CA GLY A 47 3.73 4.52 14.86
C GLY A 47 2.82 4.90 13.69
N ASN A 48 3.12 4.36 12.50
CA ASN A 48 2.35 4.58 11.26
C ASN A 48 0.84 4.37 11.43
N TYR A 49 0.41 3.54 12.38
CA TYR A 49 -1.00 3.32 12.72
C TYR A 49 -1.73 4.58 13.21
N VAL A 50 -1.11 5.38 14.06
CA VAL A 50 -1.71 6.63 14.60
C VAL A 50 -1.63 7.72 13.54
N PHE A 51 -0.51 7.79 12.84
CA PHE A 51 -0.33 8.72 11.72
C PHE A 51 -1.42 8.53 10.66
N ASN A 52 -1.70 7.29 10.24
CA ASN A 52 -2.74 7.01 9.24
C ASN A 52 -4.17 7.32 9.71
N GLN A 53 -4.44 7.34 11.02
CA GLN A 53 -5.75 7.74 11.55
C GLN A 53 -5.95 9.25 11.55
N LEU A 54 -4.88 10.02 11.73
CA LEU A 54 -4.92 11.49 11.82
C LEU A 54 -4.61 12.16 10.47
N ALA A 55 -3.92 11.45 9.58
CA ALA A 55 -3.53 11.96 8.28
C ALA A 55 -4.77 12.08 7.37
N THR A 56 -4.99 13.30 6.87
CA THR A 56 -5.86 13.55 5.72
C THR A 56 -4.96 13.83 4.53
N LYS A 57 -5.20 13.18 3.40
CA LYS A 57 -4.52 13.49 2.14
C LYS A 57 -5.46 14.33 1.30
N ASP A 58 -5.01 15.52 0.91
CA ASP A 58 -5.71 16.33 -0.07
C ASP A 58 -5.75 15.60 -1.41
N GLN A 59 -6.93 15.50 -2.03
CA GLN A 59 -7.10 14.94 -3.37
C GLN A 59 -7.08 16.09 -4.39
N TYR A 60 -5.96 16.26 -5.10
CA TYR A 60 -5.86 17.22 -6.19
C TYR A 60 -6.29 16.58 -7.52
N THR A 61 -7.05 17.31 -8.33
CA THR A 61 -7.57 16.85 -9.63
C THR A 61 -6.49 16.76 -10.71
N VAL A 62 -5.32 17.35 -10.47
CA VAL A 62 -4.19 17.46 -11.44
C VAL A 62 -3.56 16.10 -11.74
N ASP A 63 -3.71 15.11 -10.85
CA ASP A 63 -3.13 13.78 -11.03
C ASP A 63 -4.03 12.79 -11.78
N LYS A 64 -5.23 13.21 -12.22
CA LYS A 64 -6.18 12.32 -12.90
C LYS A 64 -6.09 12.46 -14.41
N GLN A 65 -6.00 11.32 -15.10
CA GLN A 65 -6.16 11.24 -16.54
C GLN A 65 -7.63 10.98 -16.89
N PHE A 66 -8.19 11.74 -17.81
CA PHE A 66 -9.59 11.63 -18.19
C PHE A 66 -9.78 10.92 -19.52
N PHE A 67 -10.77 10.03 -19.57
CA PHE A 67 -11.21 9.34 -20.78
C PHE A 67 -12.68 9.67 -21.04
N GLU A 68 -12.97 10.10 -22.26
CA GLU A 68 -14.34 10.36 -22.71
C GLU A 68 -15.00 9.05 -23.15
N LEU A 69 -16.16 8.76 -22.57
CA LEU A 69 -16.99 7.61 -22.89
C LEU A 69 -18.40 8.12 -23.13
N ASP A 70 -18.72 8.35 -24.40
CA ASP A 70 -19.98 8.96 -24.83
C ASP A 70 -20.20 10.29 -24.08
N ASP A 71 -21.22 10.40 -23.22
CA ASP A 71 -21.52 11.63 -22.45
C ASP A 71 -20.84 11.69 -21.07
N ALA A 72 -20.02 10.69 -20.71
CA ALA A 72 -19.37 10.59 -19.41
C ALA A 72 -17.84 10.78 -19.48
N LYS A 73 -17.27 11.44 -18.47
CA LYS A 73 -15.82 11.58 -18.29
C LYS A 73 -15.34 10.73 -17.13
N ILE A 74 -14.49 9.75 -17.43
CA ILE A 74 -13.93 8.83 -16.42
C ILE A 74 -12.53 9.32 -16.05
N GLY A 75 -12.36 9.72 -14.79
CA GLY A 75 -11.08 10.14 -14.24
C GLY A 75 -10.32 8.98 -13.60
N ILE A 76 -9.11 8.72 -14.07
CA ILE A 76 -8.23 7.64 -13.61
C ILE A 76 -7.04 8.25 -12.88
N GLU A 77 -6.93 7.96 -11.59
CA GLU A 77 -5.88 8.50 -10.71
C GLU A 77 -4.51 7.85 -10.94
N ASN A 78 -4.49 6.58 -11.35
CA ASN A 78 -3.23 5.88 -11.53
C ASN A 78 -2.66 6.17 -12.93
N LYS A 79 -1.58 6.96 -12.97
CA LYS A 79 -0.84 7.31 -14.20
C LYS A 79 -0.44 6.09 -15.04
N LYS A 80 -0.12 4.95 -14.41
CA LYS A 80 0.24 3.70 -15.14
C LYS A 80 -0.98 3.08 -15.82
N LEU A 81 -2.12 3.04 -15.12
CA LEU A 81 -3.36 2.53 -15.69
C LEU A 81 -3.85 3.43 -16.83
N GLY A 82 -3.72 4.76 -16.66
CA GLY A 82 -4.00 5.73 -17.72
C GLY A 82 -3.14 5.48 -18.97
N ALA A 83 -1.81 5.35 -18.81
CA ALA A 83 -0.91 5.04 -19.91
C ALA A 83 -1.22 3.69 -20.59
N ALA A 84 -1.56 2.65 -19.81
CA ALA A 84 -1.94 1.34 -20.35
C ALA A 84 -3.25 1.41 -21.14
N LEU A 85 -4.22 2.21 -20.70
CA LEU A 85 -5.47 2.45 -21.41
C LEU A 85 -5.26 3.26 -22.69
N ASP A 86 -4.29 4.19 -22.69
CA ASP A 86 -3.91 4.94 -23.89
C ASP A 86 -3.33 4.09 -25.00
N LEU A 87 -2.61 3.03 -24.66
CA LEU A 87 -2.08 2.10 -25.65
C LEU A 87 -3.19 1.25 -26.30
N LEU A 88 -4.32 1.07 -25.63
CA LEU A 88 -5.43 0.33 -26.19
C LEU A 88 -6.09 1.10 -27.33
N SER A 89 -6.50 0.35 -28.36
CA SER A 89 -7.40 0.88 -29.38
C SER A 89 -8.72 1.33 -28.77
N GLU A 90 -9.34 2.34 -29.38
CA GLU A 90 -10.58 2.96 -28.90
C GLU A 90 -11.69 1.92 -28.58
N LYS A 91 -11.87 0.91 -29.45
CA LYS A 91 -12.83 -0.18 -29.23
C LYS A 91 -12.53 -1.00 -27.98
N LYS A 92 -11.26 -1.36 -27.76
CA LYS A 92 -10.83 -2.12 -26.57
C LYS A 92 -10.96 -1.28 -25.30
N ARG A 93 -10.59 -0.01 -25.38
CA ARG A 93 -10.70 0.96 -24.30
C ARG A 93 -12.16 1.14 -23.88
N LYS A 94 -13.07 1.36 -24.84
CA LYS A 94 -14.51 1.48 -24.62
C LYS A 94 -15.08 0.25 -23.89
N ILE A 95 -14.73 -0.96 -24.31
CA ILE A 95 -15.16 -2.20 -23.65
C ILE A 95 -14.68 -2.26 -22.19
N ILE A 96 -13.41 -1.91 -21.92
CA ILE A 96 -12.85 -1.93 -20.56
C ILE A 96 -13.54 -0.87 -19.69
N LEU A 97 -13.75 0.32 -20.22
CA LEU A 97 -14.40 1.40 -19.49
C LEU A 97 -15.86 1.05 -19.14
N LEU A 98 -16.63 0.52 -20.11
CA LEU A 98 -18.02 0.09 -19.87
C LEU A 98 -18.09 -1.05 -18.84
N TYR A 99 -17.17 -2.02 -18.91
CA TYR A 99 -17.20 -3.18 -18.02
C TYR A 99 -16.82 -2.85 -16.57
N TYR A 100 -15.80 -2.02 -16.35
CA TYR A 100 -15.27 -1.76 -15.00
C TYR A 100 -15.79 -0.48 -14.35
N PHE A 101 -16.22 0.52 -15.14
CA PHE A 101 -16.67 1.81 -14.60
C PHE A 101 -18.18 2.03 -14.74
N MET A 102 -18.85 1.32 -15.65
CA MET A 102 -20.31 1.39 -15.83
C MET A 102 -21.03 0.10 -15.40
N ASP A 103 -20.32 -0.84 -14.78
CA ASP A 103 -20.82 -2.14 -14.31
C ASP A 103 -21.62 -2.94 -15.36
N MET A 104 -21.35 -2.71 -16.65
CA MET A 104 -22.05 -3.39 -17.74
C MET A 104 -21.49 -4.78 -17.98
N ASN A 105 -22.38 -5.75 -18.18
CA ASN A 105 -21.98 -7.11 -18.52
C ASN A 105 -21.61 -7.24 -20.02
N GLU A 106 -20.94 -8.34 -20.39
CA GLU A 106 -20.49 -8.55 -21.78
C GLU A 106 -21.64 -8.64 -22.81
N GLY A 107 -22.86 -8.97 -22.36
CA GLY A 107 -24.07 -8.98 -23.17
C GLY A 107 -24.61 -7.57 -23.41
N GLU A 108 -24.72 -6.76 -22.35
CA GLU A 108 -25.14 -5.35 -22.44
C GLU A 108 -24.16 -4.53 -23.28
N ILE A 109 -22.84 -4.76 -23.11
CA ILE A 109 -21.81 -4.12 -23.94
C ILE A 109 -21.93 -4.55 -25.41
N ALA A 110 -22.26 -5.83 -25.65
CA ALA A 110 -22.46 -6.35 -27.00
C ALA A 110 -23.65 -5.66 -27.70
N GLU A 111 -24.73 -5.43 -26.97
CA GLU A 111 -25.91 -4.70 -27.45
C GLU A 111 -25.56 -3.24 -27.76
N VAL A 112 -24.92 -2.53 -26.83
CA VAL A 112 -24.52 -1.12 -27.00
C VAL A 112 -23.53 -0.93 -28.15
N MET A 113 -22.60 -1.86 -28.33
CA MET A 113 -21.59 -1.77 -29.37
C MET A 113 -21.98 -2.44 -30.68
N HIS A 114 -23.19 -3.01 -30.77
CA HIS A 114 -23.68 -3.78 -31.93
C HIS A 114 -22.71 -4.87 -32.41
N VAL A 115 -22.11 -5.60 -31.46
CA VAL A 115 -21.19 -6.72 -31.72
C VAL A 115 -21.62 -7.95 -30.95
N SER A 116 -21.10 -9.12 -31.32
CA SER A 116 -21.43 -10.34 -30.56
C SER A 116 -20.75 -10.36 -29.18
N ARG A 117 -21.41 -10.99 -28.19
CA ARG A 117 -20.85 -11.20 -26.84
C ARG A 117 -19.47 -11.87 -26.87
N SER A 118 -19.26 -12.82 -27.78
CA SER A 118 -17.96 -13.51 -27.92
C SER A 118 -16.88 -12.56 -28.45
N THR A 119 -17.22 -11.61 -29.32
CA THR A 119 -16.33 -10.54 -29.76
C THR A 119 -15.94 -9.64 -28.58
N VAL A 120 -16.90 -9.24 -27.74
CA VAL A 120 -16.63 -8.41 -26.55
C VAL A 120 -15.68 -9.14 -25.60
N ASN A 121 -15.98 -10.39 -25.25
CA ASN A 121 -15.11 -11.18 -24.36
C ASN A 121 -13.69 -11.35 -24.93
N ARG A 122 -13.56 -11.65 -26.23
CA ARG A 122 -12.25 -11.75 -26.90
C ARG A 122 -11.49 -10.42 -26.84
N GLN A 123 -12.14 -9.31 -27.15
CA GLN A 123 -11.50 -7.98 -27.12
C GLN A 123 -11.13 -7.56 -25.70
N ARG A 124 -11.98 -7.83 -24.71
CA ARG A 124 -11.71 -7.60 -23.28
C ARG A 124 -10.50 -8.40 -22.81
N THR A 125 -10.45 -9.69 -23.14
CA THR A 125 -9.33 -10.58 -22.78
C THR A 125 -8.02 -10.11 -23.41
N GLN A 126 -8.06 -9.71 -24.69
CA GLN A 126 -6.88 -9.15 -25.36
C GLN A 126 -6.46 -7.80 -24.78
N ALA A 127 -7.42 -6.94 -24.44
CA ALA A 127 -7.15 -5.65 -23.82
C ALA A 127 -6.45 -5.83 -22.46
N LEU A 128 -6.96 -6.73 -21.61
CA LEU A 128 -6.34 -7.05 -20.33
C LEU A 128 -4.94 -7.65 -20.48
N SER A 129 -4.71 -8.49 -21.49
CA SER A 129 -3.38 -9.04 -21.77
C SER A 129 -2.39 -7.94 -22.14
N LEU A 130 -2.78 -7.02 -23.01
CA LEU A 130 -1.93 -5.91 -23.43
C LEU A 130 -1.66 -4.94 -22.27
N MET A 131 -2.69 -4.57 -21.51
CA MET A 131 -2.52 -3.70 -20.34
C MET A 131 -1.59 -4.33 -19.31
N LYS A 132 -1.69 -5.64 -19.11
CA LYS A 132 -0.82 -6.38 -18.20
C LYS A 132 0.64 -6.32 -18.65
N GLU A 133 0.91 -6.60 -19.92
CA GLU A 133 2.26 -6.54 -20.50
C GLU A 133 2.89 -5.16 -20.32
N CYS A 134 2.16 -4.09 -20.66
CA CYS A 134 2.65 -2.71 -20.49
C CYS A 134 2.96 -2.37 -19.04
N ILE A 135 2.09 -2.81 -18.13
CA ILE A 135 2.27 -2.56 -16.71
C ILE A 135 3.49 -3.31 -16.18
N GLU A 136 3.68 -4.58 -16.59
CA GLU A 136 4.83 -5.43 -16.21
C GLU A 136 6.15 -4.89 -16.77
N GLU A 137 6.20 -4.43 -18.03
CA GLU A 137 7.39 -3.81 -18.63
C GLU A 137 7.83 -2.55 -17.88
N VAL A 138 6.88 -1.71 -17.45
CA VAL A 138 7.16 -0.52 -16.64
C VAL A 138 7.71 -0.88 -15.25
N TYR A 139 7.31 -2.03 -14.68
CA TYR A 139 7.90 -2.54 -13.43
C TYR A 139 9.33 -3.04 -13.61
N HIS A 140 9.64 -3.63 -14.76
CA HIS A 140 11.01 -4.07 -15.08
C HIS A 140 11.96 -2.88 -15.28
N MET A 141 11.49 -1.80 -15.91
CA MET A 141 12.31 -0.61 -16.14
C MET A 141 12.64 0.15 -14.84
N LYS A 142 11.69 0.21 -13.89
CA LYS A 142 11.90 0.84 -12.57
C LYS A 142 12.81 0.05 -11.62
N SER A 143 13.12 -1.21 -11.94
CA SER A 143 14.09 -1.98 -11.14
C SER A 143 15.54 -1.59 -11.45
N ILE A 144 15.78 -0.78 -12.50
CA ILE A 144 17.11 -0.38 -12.97
C ILE A 144 17.46 1.05 -12.51
N GLU A 145 16.47 1.91 -12.26
CA GLU A 145 16.66 3.25 -11.71
C GLU A 145 16.23 3.27 -10.25
N GLY A 146 17.22 3.22 -9.35
CA GLY A 146 17.02 3.13 -7.91
C GLY A 146 16.38 4.37 -7.29
N GLU A 147 15.06 4.48 -7.36
CA GLU A 147 14.27 5.37 -6.53
C GLU A 147 13.28 4.59 -5.65
N ASP A 148 13.28 4.98 -4.38
CA ASP A 148 12.62 4.41 -3.20
C ASP A 148 11.48 3.41 -3.42
N THR A 149 11.81 2.19 -2.98
CA THR A 149 10.98 0.99 -2.93
C THR A 149 9.71 1.20 -2.11
N LEU A 150 8.60 1.56 -2.76
CA LEU A 150 7.28 1.11 -2.29
C LEU A 150 7.14 -0.36 -2.66
N THR A 151 7.44 -1.23 -1.70
CA THR A 151 7.25 -2.67 -1.82
C THR A 151 5.77 -2.97 -2.07
N PHE A 152 5.43 -3.23 -3.33
CA PHE A 152 4.24 -4.02 -3.65
C PHE A 152 4.47 -5.40 -3.03
N THR A 153 3.98 -5.59 -1.81
CA THR A 153 3.82 -6.92 -1.24
C THR A 153 2.74 -7.60 -2.06
N GLU A 154 3.12 -8.53 -2.95
CA GLU A 154 2.15 -9.44 -3.56
C GLU A 154 1.22 -9.97 -2.45
N PRO A 155 -0.10 -9.98 -2.64
CA PRO A 155 -1.01 -10.51 -1.62
C PRO A 155 -0.57 -11.92 -1.28
N ALA A 156 -0.19 -12.15 -0.02
CA ALA A 156 0.42 -13.39 0.43
C ALA A 156 -0.42 -14.59 -0.03
N LYS A 157 0.07 -15.31 -1.05
CA LYS A 157 -0.61 -16.48 -1.61
C LYS A 157 -0.83 -17.48 -0.47
N LYS A 158 -2.09 -17.75 -0.14
CA LYS A 158 -2.47 -18.66 0.95
C LYS A 158 -2.31 -20.14 0.59
N THR A 159 -2.14 -20.44 -0.70
CA THR A 159 -2.06 -21.82 -1.20
C THR A 159 -1.00 -21.98 -2.29
N TYR A 160 -0.33 -23.13 -2.31
CA TYR A 160 0.52 -23.59 -3.40
C TYR A 160 -0.23 -24.48 -4.39
N THR A 161 0.22 -24.44 -5.64
CA THR A 161 -0.11 -25.41 -6.68
C THR A 161 0.87 -26.59 -6.68
N ILE A 162 0.47 -27.72 -7.26
CA ILE A 162 1.35 -28.90 -7.38
C ILE A 162 2.64 -28.57 -8.14
N SER A 163 2.56 -27.68 -9.15
CA SER A 163 3.74 -27.28 -9.93
C SER A 163 4.69 -26.38 -9.13
N GLU A 164 4.18 -25.64 -8.13
CA GLU A 164 5.01 -24.88 -7.19
C GLU A 164 5.65 -25.81 -6.16
N ILE A 165 4.91 -26.77 -5.60
CA ILE A 165 5.47 -27.77 -4.67
C ILE A 165 6.57 -28.58 -5.33
N ALA A 166 6.36 -29.04 -6.57
CA ALA A 166 7.36 -29.76 -7.33
C ALA A 166 8.66 -28.94 -7.49
N ARG A 167 8.52 -27.62 -7.70
CA ARG A 167 9.66 -26.69 -7.78
C ARG A 167 10.32 -26.49 -6.42
N ILE A 168 9.55 -26.25 -5.36
CA ILE A 168 10.06 -26.00 -4.00
C ILE A 168 10.84 -27.21 -3.48
N LEU A 169 10.31 -28.42 -3.68
CA LEU A 169 10.95 -29.65 -3.23
C LEU A 169 11.98 -30.19 -4.24
N ASN A 170 12.14 -29.54 -5.39
CA ASN A 170 12.98 -30.00 -6.50
C ASN A 170 12.71 -31.48 -6.91
N ILE A 171 11.44 -31.85 -7.04
CA ILE A 171 10.99 -33.20 -7.41
C ILE A 171 10.13 -33.19 -8.66
N SER A 172 9.96 -34.37 -9.27
CA SER A 172 9.01 -34.52 -10.38
C SER A 172 7.57 -34.21 -9.94
N LYS A 173 6.75 -33.67 -10.85
CA LYS A 173 5.31 -33.44 -10.59
C LYS A 173 4.61 -34.72 -10.14
N LYS A 174 5.01 -35.89 -10.66
CA LYS A 174 4.46 -37.20 -10.29
C LYS A 174 4.77 -37.55 -8.83
N SER A 175 5.95 -37.19 -8.32
CA SER A 175 6.29 -37.33 -6.91
C SER A 175 5.51 -36.34 -6.03
N ALA A 176 5.32 -35.10 -6.49
CA ALA A 176 4.49 -34.14 -5.77
C ALA A 176 3.02 -34.60 -5.64
N TYR A 177 2.44 -35.22 -6.68
CA TYR A 177 1.11 -35.83 -6.58
C TYR A 177 1.04 -36.97 -5.56
N ARG A 178 2.07 -37.81 -5.47
CA ARG A 178 2.13 -38.89 -4.47
C ARG A 178 2.20 -38.35 -3.04
N LEU A 179 2.95 -37.28 -2.81
CA LEU A 179 3.03 -36.63 -1.50
C LEU A 179 1.68 -36.07 -1.04
N VAL A 180 0.91 -35.48 -1.95
CA VAL A 180 -0.44 -35.02 -1.63
C VAL A 180 -1.37 -36.18 -1.26
N GLN A 181 -1.23 -37.34 -1.92
CA GLN A 181 -2.02 -38.54 -1.64
C GLN A 181 -1.65 -39.21 -0.30
N GLN A 182 -0.47 -38.93 0.24
CA GLN A 182 -0.03 -39.41 1.55
C GLN A 182 -0.58 -38.56 2.72
N GLU A 183 -1.37 -37.53 2.43
CA GLU A 183 -2.05 -36.65 3.42
C GLU A 183 -1.11 -35.98 4.45
N SER A 184 0.17 -35.80 4.13
CA SER A 184 1.16 -35.21 5.05
C SER A 184 0.92 -33.73 5.39
N PHE A 185 0.12 -33.03 4.59
CA PHE A 185 -0.25 -31.63 4.78
C PHE A 185 -1.63 -31.33 4.19
N HIS A 186 -2.29 -30.28 4.68
CA HIS A 186 -3.65 -29.95 4.29
C HIS A 186 -3.74 -29.53 2.81
N SER A 187 -4.49 -30.30 2.03
CA SER A 187 -4.77 -30.03 0.62
C SER A 187 -6.26 -30.16 0.31
N VAL A 188 -6.75 -29.34 -0.62
CA VAL A 188 -8.14 -29.32 -1.07
C VAL A 188 -8.17 -29.51 -2.58
N ARG A 189 -9.01 -30.45 -3.03
CA ARG A 189 -9.28 -30.67 -4.45
C ARG A 189 -10.47 -29.82 -4.88
N VAL A 190 -10.22 -28.83 -5.74
CA VAL A 190 -11.24 -27.98 -6.34
C VAL A 190 -11.36 -28.36 -7.82
N GLY A 191 -12.30 -29.25 -8.12
CA GLY A 191 -12.49 -29.82 -9.45
C GLY A 191 -11.28 -30.62 -9.96
N ARG A 192 -10.65 -30.13 -11.04
CA ARG A 192 -9.42 -30.72 -11.62
C ARG A 192 -8.13 -30.21 -10.98
N LEU A 193 -8.22 -29.23 -10.10
CA LEU A 193 -7.06 -28.56 -9.49
C LEU A 193 -6.90 -29.00 -8.03
N ILE A 194 -5.65 -29.16 -7.59
CA ILE A 194 -5.32 -29.32 -6.17
C ILE A 194 -4.72 -28.00 -5.68
N ARG A 195 -5.14 -27.58 -4.49
CA ARG A 195 -4.60 -26.45 -3.74
C ARG A 195 -4.08 -26.95 -2.42
N VAL A 196 -2.84 -26.60 -2.10
CA VAL A 196 -2.19 -26.99 -0.86
C VAL A 196 -2.07 -25.76 0.02
N SER A 197 -2.45 -25.85 1.29
CA SER A 197 -2.32 -24.73 2.22
C SER A 197 -0.84 -24.39 2.43
N LYS A 198 -0.47 -23.13 2.19
CA LYS A 198 0.91 -22.65 2.38
C LYS A 198 1.37 -22.86 3.82
N PHE A 199 0.53 -22.49 4.78
CA PHE A 199 0.82 -22.63 6.21
C PHE A 199 1.08 -24.08 6.62
N SER A 200 0.23 -25.01 6.18
CA SER A 200 0.38 -26.43 6.52
C SER A 200 1.61 -27.05 5.87
N PHE A 201 1.93 -26.66 4.62
CA PHE A 201 3.07 -27.16 3.89
C PHE A 201 4.39 -26.63 4.46
N ASP A 202 4.48 -25.33 4.73
CA ASP A 202 5.69 -24.71 5.31
C ASP A 202 5.97 -25.28 6.71
N LYS A 203 4.92 -25.52 7.52
CA LYS A 203 5.05 -26.20 8.83
C LYS A 203 5.62 -27.61 8.69
N TRP A 204 5.17 -28.37 7.70
CA TRP A 204 5.68 -29.72 7.42
C TRP A 204 7.14 -29.68 6.93
N LEU A 205 7.52 -28.66 6.15
CA LEU A 205 8.90 -28.49 5.68
C LEU A 205 9.88 -28.16 6.81
N SER A 206 9.39 -27.54 7.90
CA SER A 206 10.19 -27.17 9.07
C SER A 206 10.33 -28.27 10.14
N GLN A 207 9.76 -29.45 9.92
CA GLN A 207 9.88 -30.63 10.81
C GLN A 207 11.10 -31.47 10.44
#